data_AF-A0A9D4VXB6-F1
#
_entry.id   AF-A0A9D4VXB6-F1
#
_cell.length_a   1.000
_cell.length_b   1.000
_cell.length_c   1.000
_cell.angle_alpha   90.00
_cell.angle_beta   90.00
_cell.angle_gamma   90.00
#
_symmetry.space_group_name_H-M   'P 1'
#
loop_
_entity.id
_entity.type
_entity.pdbx_description
1 polymer ?
#
loop_
_entity_poly.entity_id
_entity_poly.type
_entity_poly.pdbx_seq_one_letter_code
_entity_poly.pdbx_strand_id
1 'polypeptide(L)'
;MDPIKKRSRGVLSDYIAPQPMVGYQPMKFEFPDEDISSCRISVRTSTGATPFSLVYGMEAVLPVEVQIPSLRVLMDVKLREAEWVRTRYEELCLIEEKRLAAICHGQLYQQRMKRAFDKKVRPRVYHVGDMVLKRILPPQNDRRGK
;
A
#
# COMPACT_ATOMS: atom_id res chain seq x y z
N MET A 1 6.56 35.55 44.82
CA MET A 1 5.73 34.40 45.25
C MET A 1 4.33 34.70 44.76
N ASP A 2 4.02 34.30 43.53
CA ASP A 2 2.76 34.66 42.87
C ASP A 2 1.74 33.53 43.04
N PRO A 3 0.47 33.83 43.38
CA PRO A 3 -0.55 32.80 43.48
C PRO A 3 -1.07 32.40 42.09
N ILE A 4 -0.93 31.11 41.79
CA ILE A 4 -1.39 30.46 40.56
C ILE A 4 -2.92 30.63 40.43
N LYS A 5 -3.33 31.38 39.41
CA LYS A 5 -4.72 31.57 39.00
C LYS A 5 -5.31 30.23 38.54
N LYS A 6 -6.14 29.60 39.37
CA LYS A 6 -6.90 28.39 38.99
C LYS A 6 -7.87 28.75 37.86
N ARG A 7 -7.59 28.25 36.66
CA ARG A 7 -8.48 28.31 35.50
C ARG A 7 -9.76 27.55 35.84
N SER A 8 -10.89 28.25 35.94
CA SER A 8 -12.20 27.65 36.09
C SER A 8 -12.48 26.71 34.91
N ARG A 9 -12.74 25.43 35.20
CA ARG A 9 -13.32 24.52 34.20
C ARG A 9 -14.74 25.02 33.93
N GLY A 10 -14.96 25.53 32.72
CA GLY A 10 -16.29 25.92 32.27
C GLY A 10 -17.17 24.68 32.16
N VAL A 11 -18.38 24.76 32.71
CA VAL A 11 -19.38 23.67 32.76
C VAL A 11 -19.68 23.09 31.36
N LEU A 12 -19.36 23.81 30.28
CA LEU A 12 -19.50 23.36 28.89
C LEU A 12 -18.50 22.29 28.43
N SER A 13 -17.32 22.11 29.07
CA SER A 13 -16.40 21.06 28.61
C SER A 13 -16.86 19.65 28.95
N ASP A 14 -17.74 19.54 29.95
CA ASP A 14 -18.25 18.26 30.44
C ASP A 14 -19.44 17.77 29.59
N TYR A 15 -20.00 18.62 28.73
CA TYR A 15 -21.07 18.27 27.77
C TYR A 15 -20.56 17.67 26.46
N ILE A 16 -19.24 17.64 26.24
CA ILE A 16 -18.60 16.95 25.10
C ILE A 16 -17.79 15.78 25.64
N ALA A 17 -18.34 15.01 26.57
CA ALA A 17 -17.91 13.63 26.69
C ALA A 17 -18.37 12.92 25.41
N PRO A 18 -17.49 12.27 24.63
CA PRO A 18 -17.94 11.33 23.61
C PRO A 18 -18.78 10.30 24.35
N GLN A 19 -20.09 10.37 24.21
CA GLN A 19 -20.96 9.27 24.59
C GLN A 19 -20.36 8.06 23.87
N PRO A 20 -19.88 7.02 24.60
CA PRO A 20 -19.46 5.81 23.92
C PRO A 20 -20.69 5.36 23.13
N MET A 21 -20.54 5.20 21.82
CA MET A 21 -21.63 4.72 20.97
C MET A 21 -22.02 3.32 21.44
N VAL A 22 -22.94 3.26 22.40
CA VAL A 22 -23.45 2.02 22.97
C VAL A 22 -24.17 1.31 21.84
N GLY A 23 -23.61 0.18 21.39
CA GLY A 23 -24.10 -0.55 20.24
C GLY A 23 -23.31 -0.36 18.95
N TYR A 24 -22.18 0.34 18.95
CA TYR A 24 -21.22 0.24 17.84
C TYR A 24 -20.60 -1.16 17.84
N GLN A 25 -21.25 -2.08 17.14
CA GLN A 25 -20.57 -3.24 16.58
C GLN A 25 -19.75 -2.70 15.40
N PRO A 26 -18.41 -2.78 15.42
CA PRO A 26 -17.62 -2.54 14.23
C PRO A 26 -18.19 -3.44 13.14
N MET A 27 -18.62 -2.83 12.03
CA MET A 27 -19.21 -3.56 10.92
C MET A 27 -18.13 -4.54 10.43
N LYS A 28 -18.31 -5.83 10.76
CA LYS A 28 -17.38 -6.88 10.37
C LYS A 28 -17.57 -7.09 8.88
N PHE A 29 -16.68 -6.51 8.11
CA PHE A 29 -16.68 -6.73 6.68
C PHE A 29 -16.00 -8.09 6.43
N GLU A 30 -16.78 -9.12 6.16
CA GLU A 30 -16.26 -10.39 5.67
C GLU A 30 -15.87 -10.21 4.19
N PHE A 31 -14.85 -9.37 3.95
CA PHE A 31 -14.16 -9.38 2.68
C PHE A 31 -13.20 -10.58 2.67
N PRO A 32 -13.15 -11.37 1.60
CA PRO A 32 -12.13 -12.39 1.44
C PRO A 32 -10.76 -11.70 1.53
N ASP A 33 -10.05 -12.00 2.62
CA ASP A 33 -8.74 -11.51 3.04
C ASP A 33 -8.50 -10.00 2.77
N GLU A 34 -8.84 -9.14 3.74
CA GLU A 34 -8.47 -7.71 3.75
C GLU A 34 -6.99 -7.47 3.41
N ASP A 35 -6.11 -8.40 3.82
CA ASP A 35 -4.68 -8.38 3.55
C ASP A 35 -4.35 -8.42 2.04
N ILE A 36 -5.05 -9.26 1.27
CA ILE A 36 -4.83 -9.37 -0.18
C ILE A 36 -5.26 -8.07 -0.88
N SER A 37 -6.40 -7.52 -0.44
CA SER A 37 -6.94 -6.27 -0.95
C SER A 37 -5.99 -5.11 -0.68
N SER A 38 -5.50 -5.00 0.56
CA SER A 38 -4.56 -3.95 0.98
C SER A 38 -3.27 -3.95 0.16
N CYS A 39 -2.73 -5.15 -0.16
CA CYS A 39 -1.53 -5.28 -0.98
C CYS A 39 -1.73 -4.80 -2.42
N ARG A 40 -2.95 -4.90 -2.96
CA ARG A 40 -3.27 -4.51 -4.35
C ARG A 40 -3.52 -3.00 -4.49
N ILE A 41 -4.09 -2.37 -3.47
CA ILE A 41 -4.47 -0.95 -3.47
C ILE A 41 -3.42 -0.04 -2.83
N SER A 42 -2.43 -0.60 -2.12
CA SER A 42 -1.36 0.18 -1.51
C SER A 42 -0.22 0.45 -2.48
N VAL A 43 0.36 1.65 -2.39
CA VAL A 43 1.53 2.05 -3.19
C VAL A 43 2.75 1.26 -2.72
N ARG A 44 3.38 0.53 -3.63
CA ARG A 44 4.60 -0.23 -3.30
C ARG A 44 5.82 0.67 -3.45
N THR A 45 6.68 0.70 -2.44
CA THR A 45 7.97 1.42 -2.49
C THR A 45 8.87 0.95 -3.64
N SER A 46 8.73 -0.31 -4.05
CA SER A 46 9.48 -0.92 -5.15
C SER A 46 9.02 -0.51 -6.54
N THR A 47 7.76 -0.09 -6.73
CA THR A 47 7.24 0.32 -8.05
C THR A 47 6.77 1.77 -8.09
N GLY A 48 6.57 2.42 -6.94
CA GLY A 48 6.05 3.79 -6.84
C GLY A 48 4.57 3.93 -7.19
N ALA A 49 3.88 2.82 -7.47
CA ALA A 49 2.48 2.77 -7.90
C ALA A 49 1.73 1.63 -7.18
N THR A 50 0.40 1.68 -7.21
CA THR A 50 -0.45 0.60 -6.72
C THR A 50 -0.47 -0.54 -7.75
N PRO A 51 -0.36 -1.82 -7.35
CA PRO A 51 -0.47 -2.94 -8.29
C PRO A 51 -1.77 -2.91 -9.09
N PHE A 52 -2.87 -2.47 -8.48
CA PHE A 52 -4.15 -2.31 -9.16
C PHE A 52 -4.06 -1.32 -10.33
N SER A 53 -3.46 -0.14 -10.14
CA SER A 53 -3.37 0.87 -11.20
C SER A 53 -2.46 0.48 -12.35
N LEU A 54 -1.49 -0.42 -12.13
CA LEU A 54 -0.66 -0.98 -13.21
C LEU A 54 -1.39 -2.02 -14.06
N VAL A 55 -2.36 -2.74 -13.47
CA VAL A 55 -3.16 -3.73 -14.19
C VAL A 55 -4.32 -3.08 -14.93
N TYR A 56 -5.06 -2.21 -14.24
CA TYR A 56 -6.31 -1.63 -14.72
C TYR A 56 -6.17 -0.18 -15.19
N GLY A 57 -5.02 0.48 -15.03
CA GLY A 57 -4.79 1.85 -15.53
C GLY A 57 -5.40 2.97 -14.69
N MET A 58 -6.16 2.66 -13.64
CA MET A 58 -6.77 3.62 -12.71
C MET A 58 -6.60 3.19 -11.26
N GLU A 59 -6.71 4.14 -10.33
CA GLU A 59 -6.73 3.81 -8.91
C GLU A 59 -8.04 3.12 -8.51
N ALA A 60 -7.93 2.07 -7.70
CA ALA A 60 -9.07 1.31 -7.21
C ALA A 60 -10.02 2.22 -6.42
N VAL A 61 -11.33 2.05 -6.66
CA VAL A 61 -12.35 2.64 -5.79
C VAL A 61 -12.48 1.77 -4.56
N LEU A 62 -12.20 2.34 -3.39
CA LEU A 62 -12.26 1.59 -2.14
C LEU A 62 -13.72 1.34 -1.73
N PRO A 63 -14.03 0.23 -1.06
CA PRO A 63 -15.40 -0.01 -0.60
C PRO A 63 -15.96 1.12 0.28
N VAL A 64 -15.12 1.75 1.10
CA VAL A 64 -15.50 2.91 1.92
C VAL A 64 -15.90 4.12 1.08
N GLU A 65 -15.31 4.31 -0.09
CA GLU A 65 -15.65 5.40 -1.02
C GLU A 65 -17.00 5.18 -1.72
N VAL A 66 -17.46 3.93 -1.80
CA VAL A 66 -18.79 3.59 -2.33
C VAL A 66 -19.84 3.75 -1.23
N GLN A 67 -19.53 3.29 -0.02
CA GLN A 67 -20.44 3.39 1.14
C GLN A 67 -20.65 4.82 1.59
N ILE A 68 -19.59 5.63 1.59
CA ILE A 68 -19.62 7.07 1.79
C ILE A 68 -19.22 7.67 0.44
N PRO A 69 -20.19 8.03 -0.43
CA PRO A 69 -19.93 8.42 -1.81
C PRO A 69 -18.82 9.47 -1.90
N SER A 70 -17.65 9.04 -2.34
CA SER A 70 -16.50 9.93 -2.52
C SER A 70 -16.77 10.88 -3.68
N LEU A 71 -16.02 11.98 -3.74
CA LEU A 71 -16.16 12.93 -4.84
C LEU A 71 -15.97 12.24 -6.21
N ARG A 72 -15.04 11.28 -6.30
CA ARG A 72 -14.78 10.51 -7.53
C ARG A 72 -16.01 9.71 -7.94
N VAL A 73 -16.59 8.93 -7.02
CA VAL A 73 -17.81 8.14 -7.27
C VAL A 73 -18.98 9.04 -7.66
N LEU A 74 -19.13 10.19 -6.99
CA LEU A 74 -20.20 11.14 -7.30
C LEU A 74 -20.03 11.80 -8.67
N MET A 75 -18.81 12.07 -9.10
CA MET A 75 -18.52 12.58 -10.44
C MET A 75 -18.85 11.54 -11.51
N ASP A 76 -18.42 10.29 -11.31
CA ASP A 76 -18.67 9.20 -12.26
C ASP A 76 -20.16 8.93 -12.47
N VAL A 77 -20.97 8.98 -11.40
CA VAL A 77 -22.44 8.78 -11.49
C VAL A 77 -23.14 9.90 -12.26
N LYS A 78 -22.56 11.11 -12.30
CA LYS A 78 -23.15 12.28 -12.98
C LYS A 78 -22.74 12.41 -14.44
N LEU A 79 -21.72 11.67 -14.90
CA LEU A 79 -21.23 11.74 -16.27
C LEU A 79 -22.23 11.09 -17.23
N ARG A 80 -22.35 11.67 -18.43
CA ARG A 80 -23.04 10.99 -19.53
C ARG A 80 -22.19 9.82 -19.99
N GLU A 81 -22.83 8.75 -20.46
CA GLU A 81 -22.13 7.52 -20.90
C GLU A 81 -21.00 7.79 -21.90
N ALA A 82 -21.24 8.65 -22.90
CA ALA A 82 -20.23 9.02 -23.89
C ALA A 82 -19.01 9.74 -23.29
N GLU A 83 -19.23 10.55 -22.24
CA GLU A 83 -18.15 11.25 -21.54
C GLU A 83 -17.36 10.29 -20.66
N TRP A 84 -18.06 9.37 -19.97
CA TRP A 84 -17.44 8.32 -19.17
C TRP A 84 -16.53 7.42 -20.01
N VAL A 85 -17.00 6.96 -21.18
CA VAL A 85 -16.21 6.15 -22.12
C VAL A 85 -14.96 6.90 -22.58
N ARG A 86 -15.08 8.19 -22.89
CA ARG A 86 -13.94 9.02 -23.31
C ARG A 86 -12.90 9.14 -22.19
N THR A 87 -13.31 9.52 -20.98
CA THR A 87 -12.42 9.61 -19.81
C THR A 87 -11.73 8.28 -19.56
N ARG A 88 -12.49 7.17 -19.63
CA ARG A 88 -11.95 5.83 -19.43
C ARG A 88 -10.91 5.45 -20.49
N TYR A 89 -11.13 5.85 -21.73
CA TYR A 89 -10.18 5.65 -22.81
C TYR A 89 -8.87 6.43 -22.58
N GLU A 90 -8.97 7.69 -22.14
CA GLU A 90 -7.80 8.51 -21.80
C GLU A 90 -6.95 7.88 -20.68
N GLU A 91 -7.59 7.37 -19.62
CA GLU A 91 -6.90 6.66 -18.54
C GLU A 91 -6.16 5.40 -19.04
N LEU A 92 -6.78 4.66 -19.96
CA LEU A 92 -6.18 3.48 -20.57
C LEU A 92 -5.02 3.83 -21.50
N CYS A 93 -5.08 4.94 -22.24
CA CYS A 93 -3.96 5.41 -23.06
C CYS A 93 -2.70 5.68 -22.22
N LEU A 94 -2.86 6.12 -20.97
CA LEU A 94 -1.77 6.42 -20.05
C LEU A 94 -1.25 5.18 -19.30
N ILE A 95 -1.85 4.00 -19.47
CA ILE A 95 -1.46 2.81 -18.71
C ILE A 95 -0.02 2.37 -19.00
N GLU A 96 0.39 2.48 -20.26
CA GLU A 96 1.71 2.02 -20.68
C GLU A 96 2.81 2.93 -20.14
N GLU A 97 2.55 4.24 -20.10
CA GLU A 97 3.43 5.20 -19.45
C GLU A 97 3.59 4.90 -17.95
N LYS A 98 2.49 4.62 -17.25
CA LYS A 98 2.52 4.22 -15.82
C LYS A 98 3.34 2.95 -15.61
N ARG A 99 3.19 1.96 -16.49
CA ARG A 99 3.97 0.70 -16.43
C ARG A 99 5.45 0.94 -16.67
N LEU A 100 5.80 1.75 -17.67
CA LEU A 100 7.18 2.10 -17.95
C LEU A 100 7.81 2.84 -16.76
N ALA A 101 7.11 3.81 -16.18
CA ALA A 101 7.55 4.52 -14.98
C ALA A 101 7.79 3.55 -13.80
N ALA A 102 6.88 2.59 -13.58
CA ALA A 102 7.01 1.59 -12.53
C ALA A 102 8.20 0.64 -12.76
N ILE A 103 8.49 0.26 -14.01
CA ILE A 103 9.67 -0.54 -14.36
C ILE A 103 10.95 0.23 -14.05
N CYS A 104 11.05 1.48 -14.51
CA CYS A 104 12.20 2.35 -14.24
C CYS A 104 12.43 2.53 -12.73
N HIS A 105 11.36 2.79 -11.97
CA HIS A 105 11.42 2.91 -10.53
C HIS A 105 11.87 1.60 -9.85
N GLY A 106 11.37 0.45 -10.32
CA GLY A 106 11.77 -0.88 -9.88
C GLY A 106 13.25 -1.17 -10.09
N GLN A 107 13.79 -0.79 -11.25
CA GLN A 107 15.22 -0.94 -11.54
C GLN A 107 16.07 -0.09 -10.59
N LEU A 108 15.69 1.17 -10.36
CA LEU A 108 16.37 2.05 -9.41
C LEU A 108 16.29 1.52 -7.98
N TYR A 109 15.12 1.01 -7.57
CA TYR A 109 14.94 0.37 -6.27
C TYR A 109 15.87 -0.84 -6.10
N GLN A 110 15.91 -1.73 -7.09
CA GLN A 110 16.80 -2.90 -7.09
C GLN A 110 18.27 -2.48 -7.02
N GLN A 111 18.70 -1.46 -7.76
CA GLN A 111 20.06 -0.94 -7.69
C GLN A 111 20.40 -0.39 -6.30
N ARG A 112 19.47 0.35 -5.67
CA ARG A 112 19.65 0.85 -4.29
C ARG A 112 19.79 -0.31 -3.30
N MET A 113 18.93 -1.32 -3.41
CA MET A 113 18.98 -2.51 -2.55
C MET A 113 20.27 -3.29 -2.72
N LYS A 114 20.71 -3.51 -3.98
CA LYS A 114 22.00 -4.15 -4.29
C LYS A 114 23.16 -3.38 -3.67
N ARG A 115 23.24 -2.06 -3.88
CA ARG A 115 24.31 -1.22 -3.31
C ARG A 115 24.34 -1.29 -1.79
N ALA A 116 23.17 -1.25 -1.14
CA ALA A 116 23.06 -1.34 0.31
C ALA A 116 23.51 -2.69 0.86
N PHE A 117 23.22 -3.78 0.14
CA PHE A 117 23.68 -5.12 0.45
C PHE A 117 25.20 -5.25 0.23
N ASP A 118 25.68 -4.90 -0.96
CA ASP A 118 27.09 -4.99 -1.34
C ASP A 118 27.99 -4.18 -0.40
N LYS A 119 27.52 -3.02 0.10
CA LYS A 119 28.25 -2.23 1.11
C LYS A 119 28.51 -2.99 2.42
N LYS A 120 27.64 -3.93 2.77
CA LYS A 120 27.78 -4.75 4.00
C LYS A 120 28.54 -6.05 3.75
N VAL A 121 28.67 -6.47 2.49
CA VAL A 121 29.41 -7.68 2.13
C VAL A 121 30.90 -7.37 2.14
N ARG A 122 31.67 -8.14 2.92
CA ARG A 122 33.13 -8.13 2.86
C ARG A 122 33.57 -9.25 1.91
N PRO A 123 34.17 -8.93 0.76
CA PRO A 123 34.75 -9.94 -0.11
C PRO A 123 35.80 -10.74 0.66
N ARG A 124 35.76 -12.07 0.54
CA ARG A 124 36.77 -12.97 1.10
C ARG A 124 37.36 -13.78 -0.03
N VAL A 125 38.69 -13.78 -0.13
CA VAL A 125 39.44 -14.63 -1.05
C VAL A 125 39.80 -15.91 -0.30
N TYR A 126 39.59 -17.06 -0.91
CA TYR A 126 39.91 -18.37 -0.35
C TYR A 126 40.90 -19.08 -1.27
N HIS A 127 41.81 -19.83 -0.68
CA HIS A 127 42.81 -20.62 -1.38
C HIS A 127 42.56 -22.12 -1.15
N VAL A 128 43.14 -22.96 -2.02
CA VAL A 128 43.06 -24.41 -1.88
C VAL A 128 43.75 -24.81 -0.56
N GLY A 129 43.00 -25.50 0.31
CA GLY A 129 43.44 -25.87 1.66
C GLY A 129 42.77 -25.06 2.78
N ASP A 130 42.09 -23.95 2.47
CA ASP A 130 41.35 -23.18 3.47
C ASP A 130 40.10 -23.93 3.94
N MET A 131 39.93 -24.05 5.25
CA MET A 131 38.73 -24.65 5.84
C MET A 131 37.62 -23.60 5.92
N VAL A 132 36.54 -23.82 5.17
CA VAL A 132 35.38 -22.91 5.12
C VAL A 132 34.10 -23.60 5.58
N LEU A 133 33.24 -22.85 6.28
CA LEU A 133 31.93 -23.34 6.69
C LEU A 133 30.95 -23.24 5.53
N LYS A 134 30.41 -24.38 5.10
CA LYS A 134 29.32 -24.45 4.12
C LYS A 134 27.98 -24.41 4.84
N ARG A 135 27.14 -23.43 4.50
CA ARG A 135 25.73 -23.43 4.93
C ARG A 135 25.00 -24.54 4.18
N ILE A 136 24.61 -25.59 4.88
CA ILE A 136 23.75 -26.65 4.33
C ILE A 136 22.31 -26.17 4.46
N LEU A 137 21.65 -25.92 3.33
CA LEU A 137 20.22 -25.66 3.30
C LEU A 137 19.49 -27.01 3.18
N PRO A 138 18.35 -27.19 3.88
CA PRO A 138 17.55 -28.40 3.73
C PRO A 138 17.12 -28.55 2.26
N PRO A 139 17.01 -29.79 1.74
CA PRO A 139 16.56 -30.01 0.38
C PRO A 139 15.18 -29.37 0.19
N GLN A 140 15.06 -28.46 -0.77
CA GLN A 140 13.76 -28.04 -1.24
C GLN A 140 13.14 -29.26 -1.93
N ASN A 141 12.16 -29.88 -1.26
CA ASN A 141 11.35 -30.90 -1.90
C ASN A 141 10.56 -30.20 -3.03
N ASP A 142 11.02 -30.39 -4.26
CA ASP A 142 10.25 -30.06 -5.45
C ASP A 142 8.90 -30.78 -5.37
N ARG A 143 7.83 -30.03 -5.08
CA ARG A 143 6.44 -30.54 -5.07
C ARG A 143 5.90 -30.75 -6.50
N ARG A 144 6.77 -31.03 -7.48
CA ARG A 144 6.34 -31.37 -8.86
C ARG A 144 6.90 -32.73 -9.23
N GLY A 145 6.06 -33.75 -9.04
CA GLY A 145 6.35 -35.08 -9.51
C GLY A 145 5.54 -36.14 -8.77
N LYS A 146 4.26 -36.24 -9.11
CA LYS A 146 3.52 -37.47 -9.39
C LYS A 146 2.12 -37.11 -9.88
#